data_AF-A0A3B9T0E9-F1
#
_entry.id   AF-A0A3B9T0E9-F1
#
_cell.length_a   1.000
_cell.length_b   1.000
_cell.length_c   1.000
_cell.angle_alpha   90.00
_cell.angle_beta   90.00
_cell.angle_gamma   90.00
#
_symmetry.space_group_name_H-M   'P 1'
#
loop_
_entity.id
_entity.type
_entity.pdbx_description
1 polymer ?
#
loop_
_entity_poly.entity_id
_entity_poly.type
_entity_poly.pdbx_seq_one_letter_code
_entity_poly.pdbx_strand_id
1 'polypeptide(L)'
;MQISTDFSMPVRSVTLGNVSLPVSDYSLQTDVPVKMLTLCDGQPYPVFLGTLPCTLSLRIVLPAADVSQIIRSLNYPLHNHTPFDFDFEQIRFSQMRLTALSCKTAQHDPLASLSLTLMGVVKH
;
A
#
# COMPACT_ATOMS: atom_id res chain seq x y z
N MET A 1 13.61 13.54 -1.69
CA MET A 1 13.41 13.55 -0.23
C MET A 1 12.39 12.47 0.05
N GLN A 2 12.79 11.40 0.73
CA GLN A 2 11.91 10.28 1.07
C GLN A 2 11.22 10.59 2.40
N ILE A 3 9.90 10.61 2.43
CA ILE A 3 9.12 10.79 3.67
C ILE A 3 8.52 9.42 3.98
N SER A 4 9.00 8.79 5.06
CA SER A 4 8.43 7.56 5.61
C SER A 4 7.66 7.94 6.87
N THR A 5 6.36 7.67 6.88
CA THR A 5 5.50 7.95 8.03
C THR A 5 4.86 6.64 8.47
N ASP A 6 5.24 6.16 9.65
CA ASP A 6 4.64 5.00 10.29
C ASP A 6 3.48 5.47 11.17
N PHE A 7 2.25 5.07 10.82
CA PHE A 7 1.06 5.43 11.56
C PHE A 7 0.52 4.19 12.28
N SER A 8 0.83 4.06 13.57
CA SER A 8 0.20 3.05 14.43
C SER A 8 -1.14 3.60 14.94
N MET A 9 -2.25 3.09 14.43
CA MET A 9 -3.62 3.56 14.74
C MET A 9 -4.59 2.36 14.80
N PRO A 10 -5.80 2.49 15.41
CA PRO A 10 -6.70 1.37 15.70
C PRO A 10 -7.05 0.50 14.47
N VAL A 11 -7.46 -0.74 14.73
CA VAL A 11 -7.82 -1.73 13.68
C VAL A 11 -8.79 -1.11 12.67
N ARG A 12 -8.36 -1.01 11.41
CA ARG A 12 -9.08 -0.35 10.32
C ARG A 12 -9.35 -1.33 9.20
N SER A 13 -10.51 -1.25 8.56
CA SER A 13 -10.81 -2.11 7.42
C SER A 13 -10.37 -1.44 6.11
N VAL A 14 -9.62 -2.15 5.27
CA VAL A 14 -9.38 -1.75 3.87
C VAL A 14 -10.20 -2.65 2.94
N THR A 15 -10.79 -2.08 1.90
CA THR A 15 -11.48 -2.87 0.87
C THR A 15 -10.60 -2.92 -0.39
N LEU A 16 -10.07 -4.10 -0.69
CA LEU A 16 -9.27 -4.36 -1.89
C LEU A 16 -10.12 -5.18 -2.87
N GLY A 17 -10.67 -4.51 -3.88
CA GLY A 17 -11.64 -5.11 -4.80
C GLY A 17 -12.90 -5.56 -4.05
N ASN A 18 -13.12 -6.88 -3.97
CA ASN A 18 -14.28 -7.48 -3.29
C ASN A 18 -13.96 -8.01 -1.88
N VAL A 19 -12.75 -7.77 -1.36
CA VAL A 19 -12.32 -8.30 -0.07
C VAL A 19 -12.12 -7.16 0.92
N SER A 20 -12.81 -7.22 2.07
CA SER A 20 -12.57 -6.32 3.19
C SER A 20 -11.63 -6.98 4.20
N LEU A 21 -10.57 -6.27 4.58
CA LEU A 21 -9.47 -6.81 5.40
C LEU A 21 -9.24 -5.94 6.64
N PRO A 22 -9.20 -6.54 7.85
CA PRO A 22 -8.92 -5.81 9.09
C PRO A 22 -7.41 -5.53 9.23
N VAL A 23 -6.98 -4.35 8.78
CA VAL A 23 -5.61 -3.85 8.92
C VAL A 23 -5.28 -3.64 10.39
N SER A 24 -4.26 -4.34 10.86
CA SER A 24 -3.71 -4.22 12.20
C SER A 24 -2.61 -3.17 12.27
N ASP A 25 -1.85 -2.99 11.19
CA ASP A 25 -0.76 -2.01 11.10
C ASP A 25 -0.53 -1.62 9.63
N TYR A 26 -0.08 -0.39 9.37
CA TYR A 26 0.25 0.06 8.02
C TYR A 26 1.41 1.06 7.99
N SER A 27 2.15 1.05 6.90
CA SER A 27 3.21 2.01 6.60
C SER A 27 3.03 2.55 5.19
N LEU A 28 3.09 3.87 5.04
CA LEU A 28 3.02 4.55 3.76
C LEU A 28 4.35 5.24 3.49
N GLN A 29 5.02 4.81 2.43
CA GLN A 29 6.20 5.46 1.89
C GLN A 29 5.83 6.18 0.62
N THR A 30 6.15 7.47 0.53
CA THR A 30 5.96 8.26 -0.68
C THR A 30 7.24 9.01 -1.00
N ASP A 31 7.56 9.06 -2.29
CA ASP A 31 8.58 9.96 -2.79
C ASP A 31 7.89 11.14 -3.45
N VAL A 32 8.34 12.35 -3.13
CA VAL A 32 7.91 13.58 -3.79
C VAL A 32 8.82 13.77 -5.00
N PRO A 33 8.35 13.51 -6.24
CA PRO A 33 9.21 13.63 -7.40
C PRO A 33 9.36 15.12 -7.75
N VAL A 34 10.55 15.64 -7.47
CA VAL A 34 10.95 17.00 -7.78
C VAL A 34 11.95 16.94 -8.93
N LYS A 35 11.67 17.67 -10.01
CA LYS A 35 12.61 17.88 -11.12
C LYS A 35 13.23 19.25 -10.99
N MET A 36 14.56 19.32 -11.05
CA MET A 36 15.27 20.60 -11.07
C MET A 36 15.33 21.10 -12.52
N LEU A 37 14.81 22.30 -12.77
CA LEU A 37 14.96 23.01 -14.03
C LEU A 37 15.92 24.17 -13.84
N THR A 38 16.90 24.30 -14.73
CA THR A 38 17.77 25.49 -14.76
C THR A 38 17.11 26.52 -15.68
N LEU A 39 16.76 27.67 -15.14
CA LEU A 39 16.24 28.77 -15.96
C LEU A 39 17.39 29.51 -16.65
N CYS A 40 17.06 30.42 -17.57
CA CYS A 40 18.04 31.19 -18.35
C CYS A 40 18.98 32.05 -17.48
N ASP A 41 18.61 32.32 -16.22
CA ASP A 41 19.42 33.01 -15.22
C ASP A 41 20.46 32.09 -14.53
N GLY A 42 20.50 30.80 -14.90
CA GLY A 42 21.39 29.80 -14.32
C GLY A 42 20.95 29.27 -12.95
N GLN A 43 19.83 29.76 -12.40
CA GLN A 43 19.34 29.33 -11.10
C GLN A 43 18.53 28.03 -11.22
N PRO A 44 18.69 27.09 -10.27
CA PRO A 44 17.93 25.85 -10.26
C PRO A 44 16.57 26.06 -9.56
N TYR A 45 15.48 25.71 -10.25
CA TYR A 45 14.12 25.78 -9.74
C TYR A 45 13.52 24.37 -9.58
N PRO A 46 13.02 24.02 -8.39
CA PRO A 46 12.32 22.76 -8.17
C PRO A 46 10.92 22.82 -8.79
N VAL A 47 10.61 21.87 -9.66
CA VAL A 47 9.26 21.67 -10.22
C VAL A 47 8.69 20.36 -9.71
N PHE A 48 7.51 20.44 -9.11
CA PHE A 48 6.77 19.27 -8.66
C PHE A 48 6.07 18.59 -9.84
N LEU A 49 6.26 17.28 -9.99
CA LEU A 49 5.76 16.52 -11.15
C LEU A 49 4.30 16.04 -11.00
N GLY A 50 3.60 16.41 -9.92
CA GLY A 50 2.15 16.21 -9.77
C GLY A 50 1.72 14.80 -9.34
N THR A 51 2.48 13.76 -9.66
CA THR A 51 2.21 12.37 -9.22
C THR A 51 3.02 12.02 -7.98
N LEU A 52 2.40 11.46 -6.94
CA LEU A 52 3.10 10.98 -5.74
C LEU A 52 3.16 9.45 -5.78
N PRO A 53 4.21 8.84 -6.37
CA PRO A 53 4.40 7.40 -6.27
C PRO A 53 4.52 7.01 -4.80
N CYS A 54 3.85 5.93 -4.45
CA CYS A 54 3.80 5.42 -3.11
C CYS A 54 3.94 3.91 -3.05
N THR A 55 4.47 3.46 -1.91
CA THR A 55 4.45 2.08 -1.47
C THR A 55 3.67 2.01 -0.17
N LEU A 56 2.55 1.28 -0.19
CA LEU A 56 1.72 1.03 0.98
C LEU A 56 1.97 -0.41 1.47
N SER A 57 2.44 -0.55 2.69
CA SER A 57 2.57 -1.85 3.36
C SER A 57 1.45 -2.00 4.38
N LEU A 58 0.74 -3.13 4.32
CA LEU A 58 -0.35 -3.46 5.23
C LEU A 58 -0.03 -4.74 5.97
N ARG A 59 -0.29 -4.77 7.26
CA ARG A 59 -0.25 -5.97 8.10
C ARG A 59 -1.65 -6.24 8.62
N ILE A 60 -2.09 -7.48 8.47
CA ILE A 60 -3.41 -7.97 8.90
C ILE A 60 -3.18 -9.19 9.77
N VAL A 61 -3.78 -9.19 10.94
CA VAL A 61 -3.80 -10.35 11.84
C VAL A 61 -5.21 -10.91 11.86
N LEU A 62 -5.36 -12.17 11.46
CA LEU A 62 -6.67 -12.82 11.33
C LEU A 62 -6.59 -14.31 11.67
N PRO A 63 -7.72 -14.98 11.96
CA PRO A 63 -7.72 -16.41 12.30
C PRO A 63 -7.14 -17.26 11.17
N ALA A 64 -6.29 -18.23 11.48
CA ALA A 64 -5.59 -19.05 10.48
C ALA A 64 -6.53 -19.73 9.47
N ALA A 65 -7.77 -20.03 9.87
CA ALA A 65 -8.80 -20.60 9.02
C ALA A 65 -9.16 -19.72 7.80
N ASP A 66 -9.26 -18.40 7.99
CA ASP A 66 -9.75 -17.46 6.97
C ASP A 66 -8.66 -17.03 5.97
N VAL A 67 -7.39 -17.22 6.35
CA VAL A 67 -6.21 -16.80 5.58
C VAL A 67 -6.19 -17.42 4.19
N SER A 68 -6.47 -18.71 4.10
CA SER A 68 -6.37 -19.44 2.83
C SER A 68 -7.35 -18.90 1.79
N GLN A 69 -8.57 -18.54 2.20
CA GLN A 69 -9.57 -17.94 1.34
C GLN A 69 -9.19 -16.52 0.91
N ILE A 70 -8.64 -15.73 1.83
CA ILE A 70 -8.16 -14.38 1.55
C ILE A 70 -6.99 -14.42 0.56
N ILE A 71 -5.99 -15.27 0.78
CA ILE A 71 -4.85 -15.43 -0.12
C ILE A 71 -5.32 -15.85 -1.52
N ARG A 72 -6.27 -16.79 -1.62
CA ARG A 72 -6.83 -17.19 -2.93
C ARG A 72 -7.51 -16.03 -3.64
N SER A 73 -8.26 -15.21 -2.90
CA SER A 73 -8.96 -14.03 -3.44
C SER A 73 -7.97 -12.94 -3.90
N LEU A 74 -6.82 -12.82 -3.22
CA LEU A 74 -5.76 -11.86 -3.53
C LEU A 74 -4.75 -12.37 -4.57
N ASN A 75 -4.64 -13.69 -4.78
CA ASN A 75 -3.72 -14.25 -5.76
C ASN A 75 -4.07 -13.86 -7.20
N TYR A 76 -5.36 -13.76 -7.52
CA TYR A 76 -5.80 -13.32 -8.85
C TYR A 76 -5.32 -11.89 -9.19
N PRO A 77 -5.57 -10.85 -8.35
CA PRO A 77 -5.03 -9.52 -8.60
C PRO A 77 -3.50 -9.45 -8.49
N LEU A 78 -2.86 -10.34 -7.72
CA LEU A 78 -1.39 -10.44 -7.62
C LEU A 78 -0.76 -10.91 -8.94
N HIS A 79 -1.31 -11.95 -9.57
CA HIS A 79 -0.78 -12.51 -10.81
C HIS A 79 -1.00 -11.61 -12.03
N ASN A 80 -2.11 -10.88 -12.05
CA ASN A 80 -2.44 -10.04 -13.20
C ASN A 80 -1.84 -8.63 -13.12
N HIS A 81 -1.23 -8.27 -11.98
CA HIS A 81 -0.74 -6.91 -11.68
C HIS A 81 -1.74 -5.81 -12.08
N THR A 82 -3.03 -6.12 -12.03
CA THR A 82 -4.10 -5.25 -12.50
C THR A 82 -4.16 -4.04 -11.57
N PRO A 83 -3.98 -2.82 -12.09
CA PRO A 83 -4.09 -1.63 -11.28
C PRO A 83 -5.53 -1.45 -10.80
N PHE A 84 -5.70 -1.07 -9.54
CA PHE A 84 -6.99 -0.73 -8.96
C PHE A 84 -6.90 0.52 -8.08
N ASP A 85 -8.04 1.15 -7.87
CA ASP A 85 -8.18 2.33 -7.04
C ASP A 85 -8.96 1.96 -5.78
N PHE A 86 -8.58 2.54 -4.65
CA PHE A 86 -9.32 2.39 -3.39
C PHE A 86 -9.05 3.57 -2.48
N ASP A 87 -9.97 3.80 -1.55
CA ASP A 87 -9.82 4.78 -0.50
C ASP A 87 -9.44 4.08 0.80
N PHE A 88 -8.46 4.62 1.51
CA PHE A 88 -8.04 4.15 2.82
C PHE A 88 -7.57 5.35 3.64
N GLU A 89 -8.08 5.50 4.86
CA GLU A 89 -7.70 6.62 5.74
C GLU A 89 -7.92 8.00 5.12
N GLN A 90 -9.03 8.17 4.39
CA GLN A 90 -9.36 9.40 3.66
C GLN A 90 -8.34 9.79 2.57
N ILE A 91 -7.40 8.89 2.28
CA ILE A 91 -6.43 9.03 1.20
C ILE A 91 -6.91 8.18 0.03
N ARG A 92 -6.97 8.80 -1.16
CA ARG A 92 -7.29 8.09 -2.39
C ARG A 92 -6.04 7.51 -3.00
N PHE A 93 -5.97 6.19 -3.05
CA PHE A 93 -4.92 5.47 -3.73
C PHE A 93 -5.39 5.12 -5.15
N SER A 94 -4.53 5.35 -6.14
CA SER A 94 -4.85 5.12 -7.53
C SER A 94 -3.76 4.33 -8.23
N GLN A 95 -4.18 3.52 -9.20
CA GLN A 95 -3.29 2.63 -9.96
C GLN A 95 -2.47 1.70 -9.07
N MET A 96 -3.02 1.32 -7.91
CA MET A 96 -2.36 0.45 -6.95
C MET A 96 -2.28 -0.96 -7.50
N ARG A 97 -1.13 -1.58 -7.31
CA ARG A 97 -0.86 -2.97 -7.68
C ARG A 97 -0.34 -3.68 -6.47
N LEU A 98 -0.89 -4.86 -6.20
CA LEU A 98 -0.34 -5.76 -5.19
C LEU A 98 0.99 -6.34 -5.74
N THR A 99 2.10 -6.02 -5.09
CA THR A 99 3.45 -6.42 -5.53
C THR A 99 4.03 -7.53 -4.67
N ALA A 100 3.64 -7.59 -3.39
CA ALA A 100 4.03 -8.68 -2.51
C ALA A 100 2.86 -9.10 -1.61
N LEU A 101 2.80 -10.40 -1.35
CA LEU A 101 1.91 -11.03 -0.39
C LEU A 101 2.73 -12.08 0.36
N SER A 102 2.77 -11.98 1.68
CA SER A 102 3.43 -12.98 2.51
C SER A 102 2.55 -13.32 3.70
N CYS A 103 2.54 -14.59 4.08
CA CYS A 103 1.81 -15.06 5.25
C CYS A 103 2.78 -15.75 6.21
N LYS A 104 2.66 -15.41 7.49
CA LYS A 104 3.37 -16.07 8.58
C LYS A 104 2.33 -16.66 9.54
N THR A 105 2.34 -17.98 9.62
CA THR A 105 1.56 -18.76 10.59
C THR A 105 2.52 -19.49 11.50
N ALA A 106 2.38 -19.36 12.82
CA ALA A 106 3.09 -20.24 13.74
C ALA A 106 2.32 -21.55 13.88
N GLN A 107 3.02 -22.69 13.96
CA GLN A 107 2.44 -24.05 13.94
C GLN A 107 1.40 -24.33 15.05
N HIS A 108 1.34 -23.49 16.09
CA HIS A 108 0.44 -23.62 17.24
C HIS A 108 -0.39 -22.36 17.53
N ASP A 109 -0.34 -21.35 16.67
CA ASP A 109 -1.04 -20.09 16.89
C ASP A 109 -2.36 -20.07 16.11
N PRO A 110 -3.52 -19.82 16.74
CA PRO A 110 -4.79 -19.64 16.03
C PRO A 110 -4.78 -18.41 15.12
N LEU A 111 -3.81 -17.50 15.27
CA LEU A 111 -3.69 -16.29 14.48
C LEU A 111 -2.59 -16.41 13.42
N ALA A 112 -2.87 -15.81 12.27
CA ALA A 112 -1.95 -15.66 11.17
C ALA A 112 -1.70 -14.19 10.89
N SER A 113 -0.45 -13.86 10.56
CA SER A 113 -0.07 -12.53 10.12
C SER A 113 0.10 -12.52 8.60
N LEU A 114 -0.71 -11.74 7.92
CA LEU A 114 -0.65 -11.49 6.50
C LEU A 114 -0.05 -10.11 6.25
N SER A 115 1.02 -10.05 5.46
CA SER A 115 1.63 -8.79 5.03
C SER A 115 1.41 -8.60 3.53
N LEU A 116 0.87 -7.44 3.15
CA LEU A 116 0.72 -7.01 1.77
C LEU A 116 1.60 -5.79 1.50
N THR A 117 2.15 -5.74 0.30
CA THR A 117 2.81 -4.54 -0.23
C THR A 117 2.14 -4.15 -1.52
N LEU A 118 1.69 -2.91 -1.59
CA LEU A 118 1.07 -2.32 -2.77
C LEU A 118 1.90 -1.13 -3.25
N MET A 119 1.98 -0.97 -4.56
CA MET A 119 2.66 0.17 -5.19
C MET A 119 1.72 0.86 -6.16
N GLY A 120 1.71 2.19 -6.15
CA GLY A 120 0.86 3.00 -7.02
C GLY A 120 1.05 4.48 -6.75
N VAL A 121 -0.02 5.26 -6.82
CA VAL A 121 0.03 6.73 -6.69
C VAL A 121 -0.97 7.19 -5.65
N VAL A 122 -0.56 8.10 -4.77
CA VAL A 122 -1.48 8.84 -3.90
C VAL A 122 -2.04 10.04 -4.67
N LYS A 123 -3.36 10.20 -4.66
CA LYS A 123 -4.02 11.42 -5.11
C LYS A 123 -4.42 12.26 -3.90
N HIS A 124 -3.97 13.52 -3.91
CA HIS A 124 -4.44 14.56 -3.01
C HIS A 124 -5.78 15.14 -3.47
#